data_AF-A0A2E8K2H6-F1
#
_entry.id   AF-A0A2E8K2H6-F1
#
_cell.length_a   1.000
_cell.length_b   1.000
_cell.length_c   1.000
_cell.angle_alpha   90.00
_cell.angle_beta   90.00
_cell.angle_gamma   90.00
#
_symmetry.space_group_name_H-M   'P 1'
#
loop_
_entity.id
_entity.type
_entity.pdbx_description
1 polymer ?
#
loop_
_entity_poly.entity_id
_entity_poly.type
_entity_poly.pdbx_seq_one_letter_code
_entity_poly.pdbx_strand_id
1 'polypeptide(L)'
;MADGFCKKDRPMHDWDHAEEHAARAEQLLALGRGLEAEQALRQAIEIDPSRGEWHAGLASVLESLDRTEEALASMRQAVALLPGDPRPLAASAELCLRLERLDEALDLAERATAAGDVDEHCHAVRIAILHRLGRADDAELVYFEAQQAFDEMPFCLVAMGDLQADLGQNDRASWCYREAMRQSPKMPGLRSRIAGLLAGSGRPERALQLHLAELRENPASIESLLAAGRLLVRLDRRPEAIDRFRRVLEIEPANLDAHWELGITALSMRRFDDARVEFEVVRRLDPETPLVRRRLAEALIGSGRIDEASRQLREALLRLSDEEPGSESKLLAALLVEVDLLPEAHPLLERLAASDPEDLDVLRQLAACRYRLGDRCGGIAISRRILRQDPTCLRSLHNLALAALADRRFVMCFNWLRRGLAIDPTDRGLRRIRSRLFTRWAWAWTIGLPRAAIDAIARGTRRSSN
;
A
#
# COMPACT_ATOMS: atom_id res chain seq x y z
N MET A 1 -44.47 -2.22 -61.02
CA MET A 1 -43.22 -2.91 -60.67
C MET A 1 -43.05 -2.78 -59.17
N ALA A 2 -43.62 -3.74 -58.46
CA ALA A 2 -43.31 -4.01 -57.08
C ALA A 2 -42.20 -5.06 -57.03
N ASP A 3 -41.51 -5.06 -55.90
CA ASP A 3 -40.85 -6.19 -55.22
C ASP A 3 -39.33 -6.17 -55.12
N GLY A 4 -38.87 -6.37 -53.88
CA GLY A 4 -37.63 -7.09 -53.64
C GLY A 4 -36.66 -6.54 -52.59
N PHE A 5 -37.10 -5.92 -51.49
CA PHE A 5 -36.24 -5.88 -50.29
C PHE A 5 -36.46 -7.14 -49.46
N CYS A 6 -35.69 -8.17 -49.80
CA CYS A 6 -35.63 -9.45 -49.12
C CYS A 6 -35.06 -9.25 -47.71
N LYS A 7 -35.92 -9.34 -46.69
CA LYS A 7 -35.49 -9.69 -45.34
C LYS A 7 -34.80 -11.05 -45.44
N LYS A 8 -33.49 -11.10 -45.18
CA LYS A 8 -32.81 -12.38 -44.94
C LYS A 8 -33.39 -12.94 -43.65
N ASP A 9 -34.29 -13.91 -43.78
CA ASP A 9 -34.64 -14.82 -42.70
C ASP A 9 -33.33 -15.50 -42.25
N ARG A 10 -32.80 -15.09 -41.08
CA ARG A 10 -31.76 -15.87 -40.40
C ARG A 10 -32.43 -17.18 -39.96
N PRO A 11 -31.91 -18.36 -40.34
CA PRO A 11 -32.56 -19.62 -40.01
C PRO A 11 -32.68 -19.76 -38.50
N MET A 12 -33.82 -20.25 -38.03
CA MET A 12 -34.16 -20.48 -36.62
C MET A 12 -33.07 -21.27 -35.86
N HIS A 13 -32.30 -22.09 -36.58
CA HIS A 13 -31.15 -22.82 -36.06
C HIS A 13 -30.03 -21.92 -35.48
N ASP A 14 -29.74 -20.75 -36.06
CA ASP A 14 -28.60 -19.93 -35.61
C ASP A 14 -28.86 -19.34 -34.21
N TRP A 15 -30.12 -19.07 -33.87
CA TRP A 15 -30.56 -18.56 -32.56
C TRP A 15 -30.40 -19.60 -31.46
N ASP A 16 -30.84 -20.83 -31.72
CA ASP A 16 -30.70 -21.94 -30.79
C ASP A 16 -29.20 -22.23 -30.53
N HIS A 17 -28.35 -22.12 -31.55
CA HIS A 17 -26.89 -22.26 -31.39
C HIS A 17 -26.30 -21.14 -30.51
N ALA A 18 -26.75 -19.89 -30.67
CA ALA A 18 -26.28 -18.78 -29.83
C ALA A 18 -26.69 -18.94 -28.35
N GLU A 19 -27.92 -19.41 -28.09
CA GLU A 19 -28.37 -19.74 -26.72
C GLU A 19 -27.59 -20.91 -26.12
N GLU A 20 -27.26 -21.94 -26.91
CA GLU A 20 -26.38 -23.02 -26.46
C GLU A 20 -24.98 -22.52 -26.09
N HIS A 21 -24.42 -21.59 -26.88
CA HIS A 21 -23.13 -20.96 -26.57
C HIS A 21 -23.19 -20.15 -25.27
N ALA A 22 -24.26 -19.36 -25.05
CA ALA A 22 -24.46 -18.59 -23.82
C ALA A 22 -24.64 -19.51 -22.58
N ALA A 23 -25.50 -20.52 -22.67
CA ALA A 23 -25.73 -21.48 -21.58
C ALA A 23 -24.46 -22.29 -21.25
N ARG A 24 -23.68 -22.66 -22.28
CA ARG A 24 -22.37 -23.30 -22.10
C ARG A 24 -21.39 -22.39 -21.35
N ALA A 25 -21.41 -21.09 -21.63
CA ALA A 25 -20.53 -20.15 -20.95
C ALA A 25 -20.83 -20.06 -19.45
N GLU A 26 -22.11 -20.04 -19.06
CA GLU A 26 -22.52 -20.07 -17.64
C GLU A 26 -22.01 -21.32 -16.93
N GLN A 27 -22.14 -22.49 -17.57
CA GLN A 27 -21.61 -23.75 -17.03
C GLN A 27 -20.09 -23.73 -16.91
N LEU A 28 -19.38 -23.20 -17.91
CA LEU A 28 -17.92 -23.07 -17.89
C LEU A 28 -17.46 -22.13 -16.77
N LEU A 29 -18.17 -21.03 -16.55
CA LEU A 29 -17.89 -20.09 -15.47
C LEU A 29 -18.09 -20.74 -14.11
N ALA A 30 -19.17 -21.50 -13.92
CA ALA A 30 -19.42 -22.26 -12.70
C ALA A 30 -18.33 -23.33 -12.42
N LEU A 31 -17.65 -23.81 -13.45
CA LEU A 31 -16.49 -24.71 -13.37
C LEU A 31 -15.14 -23.98 -13.23
N GLY A 32 -15.14 -22.63 -13.14
CA GLY A 32 -13.92 -21.82 -13.05
C GLY A 32 -13.14 -21.70 -14.36
N ARG A 33 -13.72 -22.07 -15.51
CA ARG A 33 -13.08 -22.04 -16.83
C ARG A 33 -13.37 -20.72 -17.54
N GLY A 34 -12.94 -19.61 -16.93
CA GLY A 34 -13.26 -18.24 -17.37
C GLY A 34 -12.88 -17.93 -18.83
N LEU A 35 -11.68 -18.35 -19.28
CA LEU A 35 -11.23 -18.12 -20.66
C LEU A 35 -12.12 -18.81 -21.71
N GLU A 36 -12.64 -19.99 -21.40
CA GLU A 36 -13.54 -20.71 -22.31
C GLU A 36 -14.97 -20.16 -22.25
N ALA A 37 -15.40 -19.72 -21.07
CA ALA A 37 -16.66 -19.01 -20.91
C ALA A 37 -16.66 -17.70 -21.73
N GLU A 38 -15.55 -16.96 -21.73
CA GLU A 38 -15.37 -15.75 -22.54
C GLU A 38 -15.53 -16.06 -24.04
N GLN A 39 -14.85 -17.10 -24.52
CA GLN A 39 -14.93 -17.50 -25.93
C GLN A 39 -16.36 -17.89 -26.33
N ALA A 40 -17.04 -18.65 -25.48
CA ALA A 40 -18.42 -19.08 -25.73
C ALA A 40 -19.39 -17.88 -25.77
N LEU A 41 -19.27 -16.91 -24.85
CA LEU A 41 -20.10 -15.69 -24.88
C LEU A 41 -19.79 -14.81 -26.09
N ARG A 42 -18.52 -14.66 -26.48
CA ARG A 42 -18.16 -13.92 -27.69
C ARG A 42 -18.77 -14.56 -28.95
N GLN A 43 -18.81 -15.90 -29.03
CA GLN A 43 -19.47 -16.61 -30.12
C GLN A 43 -20.98 -16.37 -30.13
N ALA A 44 -21.64 -16.42 -28.96
CA ALA A 44 -23.06 -16.09 -28.85
C ALA A 44 -23.35 -14.66 -29.33
N ILE A 45 -22.56 -13.69 -28.87
CA ILE A 45 -22.68 -12.27 -29.24
C ILE A 45 -22.38 -12.03 -30.73
N GLU A 46 -21.48 -12.79 -31.35
CA GLU A 46 -21.20 -12.68 -32.79
C GLU A 46 -22.43 -13.09 -33.64
N ILE A 47 -23.18 -14.10 -33.18
CA ILE A 47 -24.38 -14.59 -33.84
C ILE A 47 -25.56 -13.61 -33.64
N ASP A 48 -25.80 -13.19 -32.40
CA ASP A 48 -26.75 -12.13 -32.08
C ASP A 48 -26.17 -11.05 -31.13
N PRO A 49 -25.73 -9.91 -31.69
CA PRO A 49 -25.19 -8.80 -30.91
C PRO A 49 -26.23 -8.05 -30.06
N SER A 50 -27.54 -8.28 -30.27
CA SER A 50 -28.61 -7.47 -29.67
C SER A 50 -29.05 -7.91 -28.27
N ARG A 51 -28.55 -9.06 -27.78
CA ARG A 51 -28.85 -9.58 -26.45
C ARG A 51 -28.00 -8.88 -25.38
N GLY A 52 -28.55 -7.87 -24.71
CA GLY A 52 -27.87 -7.17 -23.62
C GLY A 52 -27.45 -8.07 -22.45
N GLU A 53 -28.22 -9.13 -22.15
CA GLU A 53 -27.90 -10.10 -21.10
C GLU A 53 -26.57 -10.82 -21.36
N TRP A 54 -26.22 -11.12 -22.61
CA TRP A 54 -24.95 -11.77 -22.95
C TRP A 54 -23.78 -10.82 -22.83
N HIS A 55 -23.96 -9.53 -23.12
CA HIS A 55 -22.96 -8.51 -22.85
C HIS A 55 -22.72 -8.33 -21.34
N ALA A 56 -23.77 -8.40 -20.53
CA ALA A 56 -23.65 -8.39 -19.07
C ALA A 56 -22.94 -9.66 -18.55
N GLY A 57 -23.29 -10.83 -19.09
CA GLY A 57 -22.61 -12.09 -18.77
C GLY A 57 -21.13 -12.07 -19.17
N LEU A 58 -20.80 -11.53 -20.34
CA LEU A 58 -19.41 -11.35 -20.79
C LEU A 58 -18.64 -10.42 -19.86
N ALA A 59 -19.27 -9.32 -19.41
CA ALA A 59 -18.66 -8.42 -18.44
C ALA A 59 -18.33 -9.14 -17.12
N SER A 60 -19.24 -9.95 -16.58
CA SER A 60 -18.99 -10.74 -15.36
C SER A 60 -17.84 -11.75 -15.54
N VAL A 61 -17.74 -12.39 -16.72
CA VAL A 61 -16.61 -13.28 -17.03
C VAL A 61 -15.30 -12.50 -17.10
N LEU A 62 -15.28 -11.34 -17.77
CA LEU A 62 -14.09 -10.51 -17.88
C LEU A 62 -13.64 -9.96 -16.52
N GLU A 63 -14.58 -9.63 -15.63
CA GLU A 63 -14.27 -9.25 -14.25
C GLU A 63 -13.62 -10.40 -13.48
N SER A 64 -14.11 -11.64 -13.63
CA SER A 64 -13.48 -12.82 -13.00
C SER A 64 -12.05 -13.08 -13.49
N LEU A 65 -11.70 -12.55 -14.67
CA LEU A 65 -10.36 -12.59 -15.26
C LEU A 65 -9.54 -11.33 -14.97
N ASP A 66 -10.03 -10.45 -14.08
CA ASP A 66 -9.42 -9.16 -13.69
C ASP A 66 -9.26 -8.15 -14.84
N ARG A 67 -10.00 -8.32 -15.95
CA ARG A 67 -10.00 -7.43 -17.13
C ARG A 67 -11.06 -6.35 -17.01
N THR A 68 -10.95 -5.53 -15.97
CA THR A 68 -11.98 -4.57 -15.52
C THR A 68 -12.39 -3.54 -16.58
N GLU A 69 -11.46 -3.02 -17.40
CA GLU A 69 -11.80 -2.07 -18.48
C GLU A 69 -12.63 -2.70 -19.60
N GLU A 70 -12.30 -3.93 -20.00
CA GLU A 70 -13.07 -4.65 -21.02
C GLU A 70 -14.43 -5.10 -20.49
N ALA A 71 -14.50 -5.44 -19.20
CA ALA A 71 -15.75 -5.70 -18.51
C ALA A 71 -16.66 -4.45 -18.55
N LEU A 72 -16.13 -3.26 -18.24
CA LEU A 72 -16.89 -2.01 -18.30
C LEU A 72 -17.36 -1.69 -19.72
N ALA A 73 -16.51 -1.92 -20.73
CA ALA A 73 -16.90 -1.73 -22.13
C ALA A 73 -18.07 -2.65 -22.54
N SER A 74 -18.04 -3.92 -22.12
CA SER A 74 -19.10 -4.89 -22.36
C SER A 74 -20.38 -4.53 -21.59
N MET A 75 -20.26 -4.09 -20.34
CA MET A 75 -21.41 -3.68 -19.53
C MET A 75 -22.10 -2.42 -20.10
N ARG A 76 -21.33 -1.48 -20.67
CA ARG A 76 -21.90 -0.33 -21.40
C ARG A 76 -22.73 -0.75 -22.61
N GLN A 77 -22.37 -1.84 -23.30
CA GLN A 77 -23.22 -2.41 -24.36
C GLN A 77 -24.51 -2.98 -23.77
N ALA A 78 -24.45 -3.67 -22.63
CA ALA A 78 -25.63 -4.18 -21.94
C ALA A 78 -26.59 -3.04 -21.54
N VAL A 79 -26.07 -1.93 -20.99
CA VAL A 79 -26.85 -0.72 -20.67
C VAL A 79 -27.54 -0.14 -21.91
N ALA A 80 -26.88 -0.12 -23.06
CA ALA A 80 -27.45 0.40 -24.30
C ALA A 80 -28.58 -0.49 -24.86
N LEU A 81 -28.48 -1.81 -24.66
CA LEU A 81 -29.42 -2.81 -25.17
C LEU A 81 -30.60 -3.07 -24.21
N LEU A 82 -30.46 -2.74 -22.93
CA LEU A 82 -31.48 -2.90 -21.89
C LEU A 82 -31.88 -1.54 -21.28
N PRO A 83 -32.45 -0.62 -22.08
CA PRO A 83 -32.84 0.70 -21.58
C PRO A 83 -33.94 0.57 -20.52
N GLY A 84 -33.61 0.90 -19.27
CA GLY A 84 -34.53 0.87 -18.14
C GLY A 84 -34.29 -0.25 -17.14
N ASP A 85 -33.40 -1.20 -17.43
CA ASP A 85 -32.93 -2.17 -16.43
C ASP A 85 -31.85 -1.52 -15.56
N PRO A 86 -32.04 -1.42 -14.23
CA PRO A 86 -31.03 -0.82 -13.36
C PRO A 86 -29.83 -1.72 -13.09
N ARG A 87 -29.91 -3.04 -13.32
CA ARG A 87 -28.84 -3.98 -12.95
C ARG A 87 -27.56 -3.74 -13.75
N PRO A 88 -27.58 -3.58 -15.10
CA PRO A 88 -26.38 -3.21 -15.86
C PRO A 88 -25.83 -1.82 -15.50
N LEU A 89 -26.70 -0.88 -15.07
CA LEU A 89 -26.27 0.44 -14.61
C LEU A 89 -25.52 0.34 -13.27
N ALA A 90 -26.08 -0.38 -12.29
CA ALA A 90 -25.45 -0.62 -11.00
C ALA A 90 -24.11 -1.37 -11.15
N ALA A 91 -24.07 -2.41 -11.98
CA ALA A 91 -22.83 -3.14 -12.24
C ALA A 91 -21.78 -2.28 -12.98
N SER A 92 -22.19 -1.42 -13.91
CA SER A 92 -21.28 -0.45 -14.53
C SER A 92 -20.73 0.55 -13.50
N ALA A 93 -21.58 1.00 -12.56
CA ALA A 93 -21.19 1.91 -11.49
C ALA A 93 -20.15 1.26 -10.55
N GLU A 94 -20.33 -0.02 -10.22
CA GLU A 94 -19.36 -0.79 -9.41
C GLU A 94 -18.02 -0.97 -10.14
N LEU A 95 -18.03 -1.28 -11.44
CA LEU A 95 -16.82 -1.34 -12.26
C LEU A 95 -16.10 0.01 -12.33
N CYS A 96 -16.84 1.12 -12.48
CA CYS A 96 -16.28 2.48 -12.42
C CYS A 96 -15.70 2.80 -11.04
N LEU A 97 -16.34 2.36 -9.96
CA LEU A 97 -15.84 2.50 -8.59
C LEU A 97 -14.49 1.79 -8.42
N ARG A 98 -14.35 0.57 -8.94
CA ARG A 98 -13.09 -0.20 -8.93
C ARG A 98 -11.96 0.49 -9.72
N LEU A 99 -12.31 1.16 -10.82
CA LEU A 99 -11.38 1.95 -11.63
C LEU A 99 -11.12 3.38 -11.08
N GLU A 100 -11.65 3.69 -9.89
CA GLU A 100 -11.59 5.02 -9.26
C GLU A 100 -12.17 6.17 -10.12
N ARG A 101 -13.08 5.84 -11.05
CA ARG A 101 -13.85 6.81 -11.85
C ARG A 101 -15.10 7.26 -11.09
N LEU A 102 -14.90 7.95 -9.96
CA LEU A 102 -15.96 8.19 -8.97
C LEU A 102 -17.14 9.03 -9.49
N ASP A 103 -16.88 10.04 -10.32
CA ASP A 103 -17.94 10.89 -10.88
C ASP A 103 -18.84 10.11 -11.85
N GLU A 104 -18.24 9.29 -12.72
CA GLU A 104 -18.99 8.43 -13.65
C GLU A 104 -19.76 7.34 -12.88
N ALA A 105 -19.14 6.76 -11.85
CA ALA A 105 -19.78 5.78 -10.98
C ALA A 105 -21.05 6.38 -10.34
N LEU A 106 -20.97 7.61 -9.83
CA LEU A 106 -22.09 8.26 -9.18
C LEU A 106 -23.26 8.52 -10.16
N ASP A 107 -23.00 9.03 -11.36
CA ASP A 107 -24.05 9.23 -12.39
C ASP A 107 -24.79 7.92 -12.70
N LEU A 108 -24.03 6.84 -12.90
CA LEU A 108 -24.59 5.53 -13.21
C LEU A 108 -25.43 4.97 -12.04
N ALA A 109 -24.97 5.13 -10.80
CA ALA A 109 -25.70 4.68 -9.62
C ALA A 109 -26.98 5.49 -9.34
N GLU A 110 -26.96 6.80 -9.62
CA GLU A 110 -28.16 7.65 -9.54
C GLU A 110 -29.19 7.25 -10.58
N ARG A 111 -28.75 6.96 -11.81
CA ARG A 111 -29.63 6.44 -12.86
C ARG A 111 -30.16 5.05 -12.56
N ALA A 112 -29.38 4.19 -11.93
CA ALA A 112 -29.82 2.86 -11.49
C ALA A 112 -30.93 2.99 -10.43
N THR A 113 -30.73 3.84 -9.42
CA THR A 113 -31.73 4.06 -8.34
C THR A 113 -32.98 4.80 -8.81
N ALA A 114 -32.91 5.55 -9.91
CA ALA A 114 -34.06 6.22 -10.52
C ALA A 114 -34.87 5.35 -11.52
N ALA A 115 -34.45 4.10 -11.77
CA ALA A 115 -35.14 3.20 -12.69
C ALA A 115 -36.48 2.68 -12.11
N GLY A 116 -37.25 1.94 -12.91
CA GLY A 116 -38.58 1.47 -12.51
C GLY A 116 -38.59 0.20 -11.63
N ASP A 117 -37.65 -0.73 -11.86
CA ASP A 117 -37.58 -2.04 -11.18
C ASP A 117 -36.28 -2.15 -10.38
N VAL A 118 -36.20 -1.35 -9.31
CA VAL A 118 -34.97 -1.15 -8.51
C VAL A 118 -34.93 -2.13 -7.35
N ASP A 119 -33.79 -2.81 -7.20
CA ASP A 119 -33.49 -3.62 -6.03
C ASP A 119 -32.69 -2.85 -4.97
N GLU A 120 -32.53 -3.44 -3.79
CA GLU A 120 -31.70 -2.86 -2.73
C GLU A 120 -30.23 -2.71 -3.16
N HIS A 121 -29.77 -3.53 -4.11
CA HIS A 121 -28.37 -3.58 -4.51
C HIS A 121 -27.97 -2.29 -5.23
N CYS A 122 -28.87 -1.72 -6.04
CA CYS A 122 -28.68 -0.41 -6.64
C CYS A 122 -28.42 0.69 -5.60
N HIS A 123 -29.15 0.66 -4.47
CA HIS A 123 -28.94 1.60 -3.36
C HIS A 123 -27.62 1.32 -2.64
N ALA A 124 -27.27 0.05 -2.41
CA ALA A 124 -26.01 -0.34 -1.78
C ALA A 124 -24.78 0.13 -2.58
N VAL A 125 -24.81 -0.01 -3.91
CA VAL A 125 -23.75 0.49 -4.80
C VAL A 125 -23.63 2.02 -4.70
N ARG A 126 -24.76 2.74 -4.70
CA ARG A 126 -24.76 4.20 -4.52
C ARG A 126 -24.18 4.63 -3.17
N ILE A 127 -24.55 3.95 -2.08
CA ILE A 127 -23.97 4.16 -0.74
C ILE A 127 -22.45 3.94 -0.77
N ALA A 128 -21.98 2.86 -1.40
CA ALA A 128 -20.55 2.54 -1.49
C ALA A 128 -19.77 3.61 -2.28
N ILE A 129 -20.34 4.16 -3.35
CA ILE A 129 -19.73 5.26 -4.13
C ILE A 129 -19.68 6.55 -3.33
N LEU A 130 -20.79 6.92 -2.69
CA LEU A 130 -20.86 8.12 -1.83
C LEU A 130 -19.90 8.01 -0.64
N HIS A 131 -19.75 6.81 -0.08
CA HIS A 131 -18.72 6.51 0.91
C HIS A 131 -17.32 6.82 0.37
N ARG A 132 -16.94 6.29 -0.80
CA ARG A 132 -15.62 6.55 -1.41
C ARG A 132 -15.41 8.03 -1.77
N LEU A 133 -16.47 8.77 -2.05
CA LEU A 133 -16.45 10.23 -2.25
C LEU A 133 -16.38 11.05 -0.93
N GLY A 134 -16.47 10.41 0.23
CA GLY A 134 -16.51 11.07 1.53
C GLY A 134 -17.82 11.80 1.83
N ARG A 135 -18.88 11.54 1.06
CA ARG A 135 -20.21 12.15 1.19
C ARG A 135 -21.09 11.32 2.12
N ALA A 136 -20.70 11.26 3.40
CA ALA A 136 -21.35 10.42 4.41
C ALA A 136 -22.84 10.77 4.63
N ASP A 137 -23.19 12.05 4.67
CA ASP A 137 -24.57 12.50 4.89
C ASP A 137 -25.49 12.05 3.74
N ASP A 138 -25.02 12.14 2.49
CA ASP A 138 -25.77 11.69 1.32
C ASP A 138 -25.94 10.17 1.31
N ALA A 139 -24.91 9.44 1.74
CA ALA A 139 -24.99 7.99 1.87
C ALA A 139 -26.03 7.56 2.92
N GLU A 140 -26.12 8.28 4.05
CA GLU A 140 -27.18 8.05 5.04
C GLU A 140 -28.58 8.34 4.48
N LEU A 141 -28.74 9.38 3.64
CA LEU A 141 -30.02 9.65 2.97
C LEU A 141 -30.43 8.49 2.05
N VAL A 142 -29.52 7.98 1.23
CA VAL A 142 -29.80 6.82 0.35
C VAL A 142 -30.15 5.57 1.16
N TYR A 143 -29.51 5.37 2.32
CA TYR A 143 -29.88 4.29 3.22
C TYR A 143 -31.31 4.45 3.77
N PHE A 144 -31.74 5.66 4.14
CA PHE A 144 -33.11 5.91 4.57
C PHE A 144 -34.14 5.76 3.43
N GLU A 145 -33.77 6.07 2.19
CA GLU A 145 -34.58 5.78 1.00
C GLU A 145 -34.78 4.27 0.84
N ALA A 146 -33.69 3.50 0.88
CA ALA A 146 -33.75 2.04 0.81
C ALA A 146 -34.59 1.45 1.96
N GLN A 147 -34.48 2.00 3.17
CA GLN A 147 -35.24 1.54 4.34
C GLN A 147 -36.76 1.72 4.20
N GLN A 148 -37.20 2.70 3.42
CA GLN A 148 -38.62 2.90 3.14
C GLN A 148 -39.13 2.02 2.00
N ALA A 149 -38.23 1.57 1.12
CA ALA A 149 -38.58 0.80 -0.08
C ALA A 149 -38.52 -0.71 0.13
N PHE A 150 -37.63 -1.20 1.01
CA PHE A 150 -37.36 -2.63 1.17
C PHE A 150 -37.52 -3.09 2.63
N ASP A 151 -38.05 -4.30 2.83
CA ASP A 151 -38.18 -4.90 4.17
C ASP A 151 -36.85 -5.54 4.65
N GLU A 152 -36.12 -6.17 3.75
CA GLU A 152 -34.77 -6.70 3.95
C GLU A 152 -33.81 -5.92 3.06
N MET A 153 -32.62 -5.57 3.59
CA MET A 153 -31.62 -4.78 2.86
C MET A 153 -30.17 -5.12 3.28
N PRO A 154 -29.77 -6.40 3.33
CA PRO A 154 -28.46 -6.78 3.83
C PRO A 154 -27.30 -6.13 3.06
N PHE A 155 -27.43 -5.86 1.76
CA PHE A 155 -26.36 -5.19 0.99
C PHE A 155 -26.22 -3.72 1.41
N CYS A 156 -27.33 -3.01 1.62
CA CYS A 156 -27.31 -1.64 2.12
C CYS A 156 -26.73 -1.56 3.54
N LEU A 157 -27.10 -2.53 4.40
CA LEU A 157 -26.53 -2.64 5.76
C LEU A 157 -25.02 -2.89 5.72
N VAL A 158 -24.51 -3.69 4.78
CA VAL A 158 -23.07 -3.88 4.59
C VAL A 158 -22.40 -2.58 4.16
N ALA A 159 -22.93 -1.91 3.14
CA ALA A 159 -22.37 -0.66 2.63
C ALA A 159 -22.35 0.44 3.71
N MET A 160 -23.41 0.55 4.52
CA MET A 160 -23.43 1.42 5.69
C MET A 160 -22.48 0.97 6.78
N GLY A 161 -22.34 -0.33 7.02
CA GLY A 161 -21.38 -0.87 7.97
C GLY A 161 -19.95 -0.47 7.62
N ASP A 162 -19.58 -0.55 6.33
CA ASP A 162 -18.27 -0.14 5.81
C ASP A 162 -18.04 1.37 6.00
N LEU A 163 -19.01 2.21 5.61
CA LEU A 163 -18.95 3.65 5.82
C LEU A 163 -18.75 4.01 7.31
N GLN A 164 -19.53 3.40 8.19
CA GLN A 164 -19.45 3.69 9.63
C GLN A 164 -18.13 3.19 10.24
N ALA A 165 -17.57 2.09 9.71
CA ALA A 165 -16.26 1.58 10.13
C ALA A 165 -15.14 2.57 9.77
N ASP A 166 -15.17 3.12 8.55
CA ASP A 166 -14.18 4.09 8.08
C ASP A 166 -14.31 5.45 8.78
N LEU A 167 -15.52 5.82 9.22
CA LEU A 167 -15.74 6.95 10.13
C LEU A 167 -15.30 6.68 11.59
N GLY A 168 -14.80 5.48 11.91
CA GLY A 168 -14.38 5.08 13.25
C GLY A 168 -15.53 4.79 14.22
N GLN A 169 -16.77 4.77 13.73
CA GLN A 169 -17.99 4.53 14.51
C GLN A 169 -18.25 3.02 14.67
N ASN A 170 -17.30 2.34 15.32
CA ASN A 170 -17.25 0.88 15.42
C ASN A 170 -18.54 0.24 15.95
N ASP A 171 -19.23 0.88 16.90
CA ASP A 171 -20.48 0.34 17.46
C ASP A 171 -21.62 0.33 16.44
N ARG A 172 -21.73 1.39 15.62
CA ARG A 172 -22.71 1.49 14.54
C ARG A 172 -22.39 0.49 13.43
N ALA A 173 -21.12 0.43 13.00
CA ALA A 173 -20.67 -0.57 12.03
C ALA A 173 -20.98 -2.01 12.52
N SER A 174 -20.72 -2.30 13.79
CA SER A 174 -20.99 -3.61 14.39
C SER A 174 -22.49 -3.91 14.51
N TRP A 175 -23.34 -2.90 14.64
CA TRP A 175 -24.78 -3.08 14.53
C TRP A 175 -25.17 -3.42 13.09
N CYS A 176 -24.77 -2.61 12.10
CA CYS A 176 -25.09 -2.83 10.68
C CYS A 176 -24.72 -4.23 10.20
N TYR A 177 -23.49 -4.68 10.46
CA TYR A 177 -23.06 -6.02 10.05
C TYR A 177 -23.79 -7.15 10.77
N ARG A 178 -24.20 -6.96 12.04
CA ARG A 178 -25.00 -7.97 12.76
C ARG A 178 -26.41 -8.07 12.22
N GLU A 179 -27.03 -6.95 11.87
CA GLU A 179 -28.34 -6.97 11.22
C GLU A 179 -28.25 -7.59 9.82
N ALA A 180 -27.22 -7.25 9.03
CA ALA A 180 -26.97 -7.88 7.74
C ALA A 180 -26.82 -9.41 7.89
N MET A 181 -26.11 -9.86 8.92
CA MET A 181 -25.90 -11.29 9.19
C MET A 181 -27.17 -12.00 9.66
N ARG A 182 -28.12 -11.27 10.30
CA ARG A 182 -29.42 -11.84 10.66
C ARG A 182 -30.30 -12.03 9.43
N GLN A 183 -30.31 -11.06 8.53
CA GLN A 183 -31.08 -11.11 7.28
C GLN A 183 -30.49 -12.15 6.32
N SER A 184 -29.17 -12.14 6.13
CA SER A 184 -28.48 -13.09 5.25
C SER A 184 -27.23 -13.71 5.93
N PRO A 185 -27.41 -14.79 6.71
CA PRO A 185 -26.30 -15.44 7.44
C PRO A 185 -25.19 -16.02 6.56
N LYS A 186 -25.48 -16.26 5.28
CA LYS A 186 -24.55 -16.83 4.29
C LYS A 186 -24.07 -15.80 3.26
N MET A 187 -24.27 -14.51 3.53
CA MET A 187 -23.77 -13.45 2.66
C MET A 187 -22.25 -13.56 2.49
N PRO A 188 -21.75 -13.69 1.26
CA PRO A 188 -20.31 -13.72 0.98
C PRO A 188 -19.60 -12.47 1.52
N GLY A 189 -18.37 -12.62 2.02
CA GLY A 189 -17.54 -11.51 2.51
C GLY A 189 -17.99 -10.85 3.82
N LEU A 190 -19.23 -11.04 4.29
CA LEU A 190 -19.73 -10.40 5.51
C LEU A 190 -18.95 -10.78 6.77
N ARG A 191 -18.59 -12.07 6.92
CA ARG A 191 -17.76 -12.54 8.04
C ARG A 191 -16.37 -11.90 8.01
N SER A 192 -15.76 -11.77 6.83
CA SER A 192 -14.49 -11.05 6.65
C SER A 192 -14.58 -9.59 7.07
N ARG A 193 -15.67 -8.89 6.72
CA ARG A 193 -15.92 -7.49 7.14
C ARG A 193 -16.05 -7.37 8.66
N ILE A 194 -16.83 -8.25 9.29
CA ILE A 194 -16.97 -8.29 10.77
C ILE A 194 -15.61 -8.58 11.43
N ALA A 195 -14.84 -9.52 10.90
CA ALA A 195 -13.51 -9.83 11.42
C ALA A 195 -12.54 -8.65 11.25
N GLY A 196 -12.58 -7.94 10.13
CA GLY A 196 -11.82 -6.70 9.90
C GLY A 196 -12.12 -5.63 10.94
N LEU A 197 -13.41 -5.36 11.18
CA LEU A 197 -13.87 -4.42 12.21
C LEU A 197 -13.42 -4.84 13.63
N LEU A 198 -13.52 -6.13 13.96
CA LEU A 198 -13.05 -6.66 15.24
C LEU A 198 -11.55 -6.51 15.41
N ALA A 199 -10.78 -6.74 14.35
CA ALA A 199 -9.33 -6.56 14.39
C ALA A 199 -8.95 -5.09 14.56
N GLY A 200 -9.63 -4.16 13.87
CA GLY A 200 -9.42 -2.72 14.00
C GLY A 200 -9.82 -2.15 15.37
N SER A 201 -10.88 -2.69 15.97
CA SER A 201 -11.35 -2.31 17.32
C SER A 201 -10.54 -2.92 18.48
N GLY A 202 -9.36 -3.49 18.20
CA GLY A 202 -8.47 -4.04 19.23
C GLY A 202 -8.87 -5.41 19.76
N ARG A 203 -9.66 -6.19 18.99
CA ARG A 203 -10.11 -7.55 19.36
C ARG A 203 -9.68 -8.60 18.31
N PRO A 204 -8.39 -8.69 17.96
CA PRO A 204 -7.88 -9.59 16.91
C PRO A 204 -8.11 -11.08 17.20
N GLU A 205 -8.20 -11.51 18.46
CA GLU A 205 -8.48 -12.91 18.82
C GLU A 205 -9.90 -13.32 18.43
N ARG A 206 -10.87 -12.42 18.61
CA ARG A 206 -12.27 -12.67 18.20
C ARG A 206 -12.40 -12.67 16.68
N ALA A 207 -11.66 -11.80 15.98
CA ALA A 207 -11.56 -11.83 14.53
C ALA A 207 -10.99 -13.17 14.03
N LEU A 208 -9.93 -13.66 14.67
CA LEU A 208 -9.32 -14.95 14.34
C LEU A 208 -10.30 -16.11 14.54
N GLN A 209 -11.09 -16.10 15.62
CA GLN A 209 -12.12 -17.13 15.86
C GLN A 209 -13.17 -17.20 14.75
N LEU A 210 -13.55 -16.05 14.16
CA LEU A 210 -14.49 -16.02 13.03
C LEU A 210 -13.92 -16.70 11.79
N HIS A 211 -12.69 -16.33 11.39
CA HIS A 211 -12.04 -16.98 10.24
C HIS A 211 -11.78 -18.47 10.49
N LEU A 212 -11.42 -18.86 11.73
CA LEU A 212 -11.28 -20.28 12.07
C LEU A 212 -12.61 -21.04 12.00
N ALA A 213 -13.74 -20.40 12.33
CA ALA A 213 -15.06 -21.01 12.15
C ALA A 213 -15.39 -21.18 10.67
N GLU A 214 -15.10 -20.18 9.83
CA GLU A 214 -15.27 -20.26 8.38
C GLU A 214 -14.40 -21.37 7.77
N LEU A 215 -13.16 -21.50 8.20
CA LEU A 215 -12.26 -22.56 7.76
C LEU A 215 -12.69 -23.97 8.19
N ARG A 216 -13.60 -24.11 9.17
CA ARG A 216 -14.21 -25.42 9.47
C ARG A 216 -15.28 -25.79 8.45
N GLU A 217 -15.99 -24.80 7.92
CA GLU A 217 -17.01 -24.98 6.89
C GLU A 217 -16.37 -25.14 5.51
N ASN A 218 -15.38 -24.29 5.18
CA ASN A 218 -14.60 -24.35 3.96
C ASN A 218 -13.08 -24.34 4.25
N PRO A 219 -12.46 -25.52 4.44
CA PRO A 219 -11.04 -25.63 4.75
C PRO A 219 -10.08 -25.13 3.66
N ALA A 220 -10.56 -24.93 2.44
CA ALA A 220 -9.78 -24.49 1.28
C ALA A 220 -10.00 -23.01 0.93
N SER A 221 -10.70 -22.24 1.76
CA SER A 221 -10.90 -20.80 1.54
C SER A 221 -9.57 -20.05 1.67
N ILE A 222 -9.01 -19.63 0.52
CA ILE A 222 -7.75 -18.89 0.45
C ILE A 222 -7.84 -17.55 1.16
N GLU A 223 -8.94 -16.81 0.95
CA GLU A 223 -9.20 -15.53 1.62
C GLU A 223 -9.14 -15.68 3.14
N SER A 224 -9.86 -16.66 3.69
CA SER A 224 -9.88 -16.90 5.14
C SER A 224 -8.55 -17.44 5.69
N LEU A 225 -7.79 -18.23 4.91
CA LEU A 225 -6.44 -18.66 5.29
C LEU A 225 -5.48 -17.47 5.37
N LEU A 226 -5.48 -16.60 4.37
CA LEU A 226 -4.67 -15.38 4.33
C LEU A 226 -5.05 -14.43 5.47
N ALA A 227 -6.35 -14.18 5.67
CA ALA A 227 -6.84 -13.32 6.75
C ALA A 227 -6.48 -13.85 8.13
N ALA A 228 -6.68 -15.16 8.38
CA ALA A 228 -6.26 -15.80 9.63
C ALA A 228 -4.74 -15.71 9.85
N GLY A 229 -3.94 -15.94 8.80
CA GLY A 229 -2.48 -15.79 8.83
C GLY A 229 -2.05 -14.38 9.21
N ARG A 230 -2.60 -13.35 8.55
CA ARG A 230 -2.34 -11.93 8.85
C ARG A 230 -2.70 -11.58 10.30
N LEU A 231 -3.83 -12.08 10.82
CA LEU A 231 -4.22 -11.89 12.22
C LEU A 231 -3.26 -12.58 13.19
N LEU A 232 -2.81 -13.80 12.87
CA LEU A 232 -1.83 -14.53 13.68
C LEU A 232 -0.49 -13.78 13.75
N VAL A 233 -0.04 -13.13 12.66
CA VAL A 233 1.13 -12.25 12.68
C VAL A 233 0.93 -11.08 13.65
N ARG A 234 -0.23 -10.40 13.62
CA ARG A 234 -0.53 -9.28 14.55
C ARG A 234 -0.58 -9.73 16.02
N LEU A 235 -0.98 -10.98 16.26
CA LEU A 235 -1.00 -11.62 17.57
C LEU A 235 0.38 -12.16 18.01
N ASP A 236 1.44 -11.90 17.25
CA ASP A 236 2.80 -12.45 17.43
C ASP A 236 2.88 -13.99 17.38
N ARG A 237 1.84 -14.67 16.87
CA ARG A 237 1.76 -16.12 16.68
C ARG A 237 2.29 -16.53 15.30
N ARG A 238 3.49 -16.05 15.00
CA ARG A 238 4.12 -16.17 13.67
C ARG A 238 4.31 -17.60 13.15
N PRO A 239 4.64 -18.61 13.99
CA PRO A 239 4.72 -20.00 13.51
C PRO A 239 3.39 -20.51 12.95
N GLU A 240 2.28 -20.21 13.63
CA GLU A 240 0.95 -20.62 13.15
C GLU A 240 0.55 -19.86 11.89
N ALA A 241 0.96 -18.59 11.75
CA ALA A 241 0.74 -17.82 10.53
C ALA A 241 1.42 -18.46 9.32
N ILE A 242 2.68 -18.90 9.48
CA ILE A 242 3.43 -19.61 8.44
C ILE A 242 2.69 -20.86 7.99
N ASP A 243 2.10 -21.63 8.92
CA ASP A 243 1.32 -22.82 8.56
C ASP A 243 0.07 -22.46 7.74
N ARG A 244 -0.61 -21.34 8.04
CA ARG A 244 -1.75 -20.86 7.24
C ARG A 244 -1.35 -20.44 5.85
N PHE A 245 -0.26 -19.67 5.71
CA PHE A 245 0.21 -19.25 4.39
C PHE A 245 0.74 -20.41 3.56
N ARG A 246 1.42 -21.39 4.17
CA ARG A 246 1.81 -22.63 3.48
C ARG A 246 0.62 -23.42 2.98
N ARG A 247 -0.47 -23.47 3.75
CA ARG A 247 -1.70 -24.12 3.31
C ARG A 247 -2.31 -23.43 2.08
N VAL A 248 -2.17 -22.11 1.95
CA VAL A 248 -2.54 -21.41 0.72
C VAL A 248 -1.67 -21.89 -0.45
N LEU A 249 -0.35 -21.98 -0.27
CA LEU A 249 0.57 -22.46 -1.31
C LEU A 249 0.39 -23.94 -1.68
N GLU A 250 -0.17 -24.76 -0.80
CA GLU A 250 -0.58 -26.14 -1.14
C GLU A 250 -1.78 -26.17 -2.09
N ILE A 251 -2.65 -25.15 -2.05
CA ILE A 251 -3.84 -25.03 -2.90
C ILE A 251 -3.48 -24.29 -4.19
N GLU A 252 -2.80 -23.15 -4.06
CA GLU A 252 -2.32 -22.31 -5.15
C GLU A 252 -0.81 -22.05 -5.02
N PRO A 253 0.03 -22.87 -5.67
CA PRO A 253 1.49 -22.75 -5.57
C PRO A 253 2.08 -21.45 -6.11
N ALA A 254 1.31 -20.68 -6.91
CA ALA A 254 1.72 -19.39 -7.47
C ALA A 254 1.00 -18.21 -6.82
N ASN A 255 0.40 -18.40 -5.64
CA ASN A 255 -0.30 -17.33 -4.93
C ASN A 255 0.69 -16.26 -4.42
N LEU A 256 0.66 -15.09 -5.05
CA LEU A 256 1.60 -14.00 -4.79
C LEU A 256 1.48 -13.47 -3.34
N ASP A 257 0.25 -13.31 -2.85
CA ASP A 257 -0.04 -12.85 -1.50
C ASP A 257 0.56 -13.77 -0.44
N ALA A 258 0.42 -15.09 -0.58
CA ALA A 258 0.96 -16.04 0.38
C ALA A 258 2.50 -16.01 0.43
N HIS A 259 3.17 -15.95 -0.73
CA HIS A 259 4.63 -15.78 -0.79
C HIS A 259 5.08 -14.45 -0.16
N TRP A 260 4.36 -13.37 -0.45
CA TRP A 260 4.63 -12.06 0.15
C TRP A 260 4.52 -12.09 1.68
N GLU A 261 3.42 -12.63 2.20
CA GLU A 261 3.14 -12.75 3.63
C GLU A 261 4.16 -13.65 4.35
N LEU A 262 4.57 -14.76 3.74
CA LEU A 262 5.66 -15.61 4.24
C LEU A 262 6.99 -14.85 4.29
N GLY A 263 7.32 -14.12 3.23
CA GLY A 263 8.56 -13.34 3.16
C GLY A 263 8.66 -12.27 4.25
N ILE A 264 7.60 -11.48 4.46
CA ILE A 264 7.58 -10.46 5.52
C ILE A 264 7.57 -11.09 6.91
N THR A 265 6.86 -12.22 7.09
CA THR A 265 6.83 -12.94 8.37
C THR A 265 8.21 -13.49 8.70
N ALA A 266 8.91 -14.07 7.73
CA ALA A 266 10.28 -14.56 7.86
C ALA A 266 11.27 -13.43 8.18
N LEU A 267 11.18 -12.27 7.53
CA LEU A 267 11.97 -11.07 7.86
C LEU A 267 11.78 -10.66 9.32
N SER A 268 10.53 -10.60 9.80
CA SER A 268 10.23 -10.22 11.18
C SER A 268 10.87 -11.18 12.20
N MET A 269 11.02 -12.45 11.82
CA MET A 269 11.66 -13.50 12.62
C MET A 269 13.18 -13.56 12.42
N ARG A 270 13.76 -12.64 11.63
CA ARG A 270 15.17 -12.63 11.21
C ARG A 270 15.62 -13.91 10.48
N ARG A 271 14.68 -14.62 9.85
CA ARG A 271 14.95 -15.77 8.97
C ARG A 271 15.21 -15.26 7.56
N PHE A 272 16.38 -14.66 7.37
CA PHE A 272 16.72 -13.92 6.17
C PHE A 272 16.80 -14.78 4.91
N ASP A 273 17.31 -16.01 5.01
CA ASP A 273 17.36 -16.93 3.87
C ASP A 273 15.98 -17.41 3.43
N ASP A 274 15.08 -17.71 4.38
CA ASP A 274 13.69 -18.07 4.08
C ASP A 274 12.99 -16.90 3.37
N ALA A 275 13.11 -15.69 3.93
CA ALA A 275 12.52 -14.49 3.33
C ALA A 275 13.04 -14.23 1.91
N ARG A 276 14.34 -14.43 1.67
CA ARG A 276 14.96 -14.28 0.36
C ARG A 276 14.32 -15.22 -0.67
N VAL A 277 14.12 -16.49 -0.33
CA VAL A 277 13.50 -17.47 -1.23
C VAL A 277 12.10 -17.04 -1.63
N GLU A 278 11.28 -16.63 -0.65
CA GLU A 278 9.90 -16.22 -0.93
C GLU A 278 9.84 -14.95 -1.79
N PHE A 279 10.65 -13.93 -1.49
CA PHE A 279 10.70 -12.71 -2.32
C PHE A 279 11.30 -12.94 -3.71
N GLU A 280 12.19 -13.92 -3.87
CA GLU A 280 12.66 -14.32 -5.20
C GLU A 280 11.54 -14.94 -6.05
N VAL A 281 10.60 -15.67 -5.43
CA VAL A 281 9.41 -16.17 -6.11
C VAL A 281 8.46 -15.03 -6.47
N VAL A 282 8.14 -14.14 -5.52
CA VAL A 282 7.30 -12.96 -5.80
C VAL A 282 7.86 -12.14 -6.95
N ARG A 283 9.18 -11.88 -6.98
CA ARG A 283 9.85 -11.14 -8.06
C ARG A 283 9.78 -11.84 -9.42
N ARG A 284 9.66 -13.17 -9.46
CA ARG A 284 9.49 -13.93 -10.72
C ARG A 284 8.05 -13.91 -11.20
N LEU A 285 7.10 -14.02 -10.27
CA LEU A 285 5.66 -14.00 -10.58
C LEU A 285 5.20 -12.60 -10.99
N ASP A 286 5.71 -11.57 -10.32
CA ASP A 286 5.48 -10.17 -10.64
C ASP A 286 6.80 -9.38 -10.62
N PRO A 287 7.43 -9.21 -11.80
CA PRO A 287 8.67 -8.46 -11.94
C PRO A 287 8.54 -6.95 -11.76
N GLU A 288 7.31 -6.43 -11.86
CA GLU A 288 7.01 -4.99 -11.92
C GLU A 288 6.69 -4.40 -10.55
N THR A 289 6.28 -5.19 -9.56
CA THR A 289 6.12 -4.73 -8.17
C THR A 289 7.45 -4.14 -7.63
N PRO A 290 7.58 -2.81 -7.45
CA PRO A 290 8.85 -2.20 -7.04
C PRO A 290 9.26 -2.59 -5.61
N LEU A 291 8.26 -2.81 -4.76
CA LEU A 291 8.43 -3.09 -3.34
C LEU A 291 9.18 -4.41 -3.06
N VAL A 292 9.06 -5.41 -3.95
CA VAL A 292 9.67 -6.73 -3.75
C VAL A 292 11.19 -6.67 -3.77
N ARG A 293 11.78 -5.82 -4.64
CA ARG A 293 13.24 -5.69 -4.76
C ARG A 293 13.84 -5.08 -3.51
N ARG A 294 13.15 -4.12 -2.92
CA ARG A 294 13.53 -3.49 -1.65
C ARG A 294 13.48 -4.52 -0.51
N ARG A 295 12.40 -5.30 -0.40
CA ARG A 295 12.28 -6.37 0.61
C ARG A 295 13.30 -7.49 0.43
N LEU A 296 13.57 -7.88 -0.82
CA LEU A 296 14.63 -8.82 -1.15
C LEU A 296 16.01 -8.28 -0.75
N ALA A 297 16.28 -6.99 -0.98
CA ALA A 297 17.50 -6.35 -0.51
C ALA A 297 17.61 -6.36 1.02
N GLU A 298 16.54 -6.07 1.76
CA GLU A 298 16.51 -6.19 3.23
C GLU A 298 16.89 -7.61 3.69
N ALA A 299 16.31 -8.63 3.06
CA ALA A 299 16.63 -10.04 3.35
C ALA A 299 18.11 -10.34 3.05
N LEU A 300 18.61 -9.89 1.89
CA LEU A 300 20.00 -10.09 1.48
C LEU A 300 20.99 -9.41 2.43
N ILE A 301 20.72 -8.17 2.86
CA ILE A 301 21.53 -7.45 3.85
C ILE A 301 21.57 -8.24 5.16
N GLY A 302 20.41 -8.71 5.64
CA GLY A 302 20.32 -9.52 6.85
C GLY A 302 21.11 -10.84 6.79
N SER A 303 21.18 -11.47 5.61
CA SER A 303 22.02 -12.66 5.35
C SER A 303 23.50 -12.36 5.07
N GLY A 304 23.91 -11.08 5.04
CA GLY A 304 25.28 -10.65 4.75
C GLY A 304 25.67 -10.64 3.26
N ARG A 305 24.72 -10.81 2.34
CA ARG A 305 24.93 -10.85 0.89
C ARG A 305 24.87 -9.45 0.26
N ILE A 306 25.79 -8.58 0.68
CA ILE A 306 25.76 -7.14 0.36
C ILE A 306 25.85 -6.86 -1.15
N ASP A 307 26.62 -7.66 -1.90
CA ASP A 307 26.76 -7.47 -3.36
C ASP A 307 25.46 -7.77 -4.12
N GLU A 308 24.72 -8.81 -3.69
CA GLU A 308 23.42 -9.14 -4.26
C GLU A 308 22.39 -8.07 -3.88
N ALA A 309 22.38 -7.62 -2.61
CA ALA A 309 21.51 -6.55 -2.15
C ALA A 309 21.73 -5.25 -2.94
N SER A 310 22.99 -4.89 -3.18
CA SER A 310 23.37 -3.69 -3.92
C SER A 310 22.82 -3.69 -5.35
N ARG A 311 22.81 -4.85 -6.03
CA ARG A 311 22.18 -4.98 -7.35
C ARG A 311 20.67 -4.78 -7.29
N GLN A 312 19.99 -5.39 -6.32
CA GLN A 312 18.54 -5.23 -6.16
C GLN A 312 18.15 -3.79 -5.84
N LEU A 313 18.92 -3.09 -5.00
CA LEU A 313 18.66 -1.68 -4.66
C LEU A 313 18.85 -0.75 -5.85
N ARG A 314 19.86 -0.98 -6.71
CA ARG A 314 20.04 -0.21 -7.95
C ARG A 314 18.88 -0.42 -8.92
N GLU A 315 18.42 -1.66 -9.09
CA GLU A 315 17.26 -1.94 -9.93
C GLU A 315 15.96 -1.34 -9.36
N ALA A 316 15.81 -1.32 -8.03
CA ALA A 316 14.68 -0.66 -7.37
C ALA A 316 14.72 0.86 -7.59
N LEU A 317 15.92 1.47 -7.54
CA LEU A 317 16.10 2.90 -7.80
C LEU A 317 15.77 3.29 -9.25
N LEU A 318 16.14 2.45 -10.23
CA LEU A 318 15.85 2.70 -11.65
C LEU A 318 14.35 2.63 -11.97
N ARG A 319 13.59 1.84 -11.21
CA ARG A 319 12.13 1.69 -11.37
C ARG A 319 11.32 2.67 -10.52
N LEU A 320 11.98 3.42 -9.64
CA LEU A 320 11.28 4.40 -8.82
C LEU A 320 10.65 5.44 -9.74
N SER A 321 9.33 5.65 -9.63
CA SER A 321 8.63 6.66 -10.41
C SER A 321 9.21 8.05 -10.11
N ASP A 322 9.13 8.96 -11.08
CA ASP A 322 9.55 10.35 -10.90
C ASP A 322 8.54 11.21 -10.11
N GLU A 323 7.52 10.57 -9.53
CA GLU A 323 6.54 11.21 -8.66
C GLU A 323 7.17 11.75 -7.36
N GLU A 324 6.35 12.45 -6.58
CA GLU A 324 6.81 13.03 -5.31
C GLU A 324 7.39 11.94 -4.39
N PRO A 325 8.60 12.16 -3.83
CA PRO A 325 9.27 11.18 -2.98
C PRO A 325 8.43 10.83 -1.73
N GLY A 326 7.90 9.60 -1.69
CA GLY A 326 7.07 9.10 -0.60
C GLY A 326 7.83 8.27 0.45
N SER A 327 7.06 7.53 1.27
CA SER A 327 7.60 6.63 2.30
C SER A 327 8.50 5.53 1.72
N GLU A 328 8.21 5.04 0.52
CA GLU A 328 9.03 4.02 -0.14
C GLU A 328 10.41 4.54 -0.51
N SER A 329 10.50 5.76 -1.04
CA SER A 329 11.76 6.44 -1.34
C SER A 329 12.61 6.63 -0.08
N LYS A 330 11.99 6.97 1.07
CA LYS A 330 12.68 7.08 2.37
C LYS A 330 13.31 5.75 2.79
N LEU A 331 12.55 4.66 2.71
CA LEU A 331 13.04 3.32 3.06
C LEU A 331 14.16 2.86 2.11
N LEU A 332 14.02 3.12 0.80
CA LEU A 332 15.05 2.80 -0.17
C LEU A 332 16.34 3.58 0.08
N ALA A 333 16.25 4.89 0.34
CA ALA A 333 17.39 5.74 0.66
C ALA A 333 18.14 5.26 1.91
N ALA A 334 17.42 4.86 2.95
CA ALA A 334 18.01 4.30 4.17
C ALA A 334 18.84 3.05 3.88
N LEU A 335 18.31 2.12 3.07
CA LEU A 335 19.01 0.90 2.68
C LEU A 335 20.24 1.19 1.82
N LEU A 336 20.16 2.13 0.87
CA LEU A 336 21.32 2.55 0.07
C LEU A 336 22.45 3.11 0.94
N VAL A 337 22.13 3.91 1.96
CA VAL A 337 23.13 4.42 2.93
C VAL A 337 23.72 3.29 3.78
N GLU A 338 22.92 2.29 4.15
CA GLU A 338 23.37 1.13 4.92
C GLU A 338 24.40 0.29 4.15
N VAL A 339 24.16 0.01 2.87
CA VAL A 339 25.07 -0.76 2.01
C VAL A 339 26.23 0.07 1.40
N ASP A 340 26.40 1.33 1.83
CA ASP A 340 27.43 2.26 1.34
C ASP A 340 27.33 2.63 -0.15
N LEU A 341 26.13 2.55 -0.74
CA LEU A 341 25.82 3.07 -2.08
C LEU A 341 25.52 4.57 -2.04
N LEU A 342 26.51 5.33 -1.58
CA LEU A 342 26.35 6.76 -1.31
C LEU A 342 26.11 7.62 -2.55
N PRO A 343 26.78 7.40 -3.71
CA PRO A 343 26.51 8.17 -4.92
C PRO A 343 25.07 8.04 -5.41
N GLU A 344 24.48 6.84 -5.25
CA GLU A 344 23.09 6.55 -5.58
C GLU A 344 22.12 7.10 -4.51
N ALA A 345 22.48 7.02 -3.22
CA ALA A 345 21.64 7.53 -2.12
C ALA A 345 21.52 9.06 -2.12
N HIS A 346 22.59 9.77 -2.44
CA HIS A 346 22.65 11.24 -2.34
C HIS A 346 21.54 11.98 -3.11
N PRO A 347 21.35 11.79 -4.43
CA PRO A 347 20.33 12.51 -5.18
C PRO A 347 18.91 12.18 -4.69
N LEU A 348 18.66 10.95 -4.26
CA LEU A 348 17.37 10.56 -3.69
C LEU A 348 17.11 11.26 -2.35
N LEU A 349 18.11 11.33 -1.48
CA LEU A 349 18.03 12.05 -0.20
C LEU A 349 17.87 13.57 -0.39
N GLU A 350 18.47 14.15 -1.43
CA GLU A 350 18.25 15.56 -1.78
C GLU A 350 16.81 15.82 -2.23
N ARG A 351 16.26 14.97 -3.11
CA ARG A 351 14.84 15.04 -3.53
C ARG A 351 13.91 14.95 -2.31
N LEU A 352 14.15 13.97 -1.43
CA LEU A 352 13.39 13.79 -0.19
C LEU A 352 13.47 15.00 0.76
N ALA A 353 14.66 15.59 0.92
CA ALA A 353 14.85 16.77 1.77
C ALA A 353 14.30 18.07 1.16
N ALA A 354 14.01 18.06 -0.15
CA ALA A 354 13.34 19.15 -0.85
C ALA A 354 11.82 19.03 -0.75
N SER A 355 11.25 17.82 -0.85
CA SER A 355 9.81 17.58 -0.69
C SER A 355 9.34 17.77 0.75
N ASP A 356 10.10 17.26 1.73
CA ASP A 356 9.86 17.50 3.15
C ASP A 356 11.07 18.18 3.82
N PRO A 357 11.06 19.52 3.87
CA PRO A 357 12.10 20.30 4.51
C PRO A 357 12.34 20.06 6.00
N GLU A 358 11.39 19.43 6.71
CA GLU A 358 11.42 19.30 8.16
C GLU A 358 11.67 17.87 8.64
N ASP A 359 11.72 16.90 7.72
CA ASP A 359 12.05 15.52 8.04
C ASP A 359 13.48 15.37 8.57
N LEU A 360 13.58 15.30 9.90
CA LEU A 360 14.83 15.15 10.61
C LEU A 360 15.55 13.84 10.28
N ASP A 361 14.85 12.76 9.95
CA ASP A 361 15.50 11.49 9.62
C ASP A 361 16.20 11.58 8.27
N VAL A 362 15.49 12.08 7.25
CA VAL A 362 16.07 12.32 5.91
C VAL A 362 17.25 13.29 6.01
N LEU A 363 17.11 14.40 6.75
CA LEU A 363 18.22 15.36 6.91
C LEU A 363 19.44 14.71 7.60
N ARG A 364 19.23 13.85 8.59
CA ARG A 364 20.33 13.13 9.26
C ARG A 364 21.02 12.15 8.31
N GLN A 365 20.25 11.41 7.51
CA GLN A 365 20.79 10.50 6.50
C GLN A 365 21.56 11.27 5.41
N LEU A 366 21.01 12.39 4.91
CA LEU A 366 21.66 13.26 3.92
C LEU A 366 22.96 13.85 4.46
N ALA A 367 22.98 14.35 5.70
CA ALA A 367 24.19 14.85 6.33
C ALA A 367 25.27 13.76 6.41
N ALA A 368 24.90 12.56 6.88
CA ALA A 368 25.82 11.43 6.97
C ALA A 368 26.35 11.01 5.59
N CYS A 369 25.48 10.96 4.58
CA CYS A 369 25.83 10.65 3.20
C CYS A 369 26.87 11.65 2.65
N ARG A 370 26.60 12.96 2.78
CA ARG A 370 27.52 14.02 2.32
C ARG A 370 28.87 13.99 3.02
N TYR A 371 28.90 13.75 4.33
CA TYR A 371 30.18 13.59 5.05
C TYR A 371 30.99 12.40 4.54
N ARG A 372 30.35 11.25 4.28
CA ARG A 372 31.01 10.05 3.78
C ARG A 372 31.47 10.19 2.32
N LEU A 373 30.72 10.92 1.49
CA LEU A 373 31.13 11.31 0.12
C LEU A 373 32.26 12.34 0.09
N GLY A 374 32.61 12.95 1.23
CA GLY A 374 33.63 13.98 1.34
C GLY A 374 33.14 15.40 1.08
N ASP A 375 31.85 15.60 0.76
CA ASP A 375 31.20 16.92 0.71
C ASP A 375 30.96 17.47 2.13
N ARG A 376 32.06 17.94 2.73
CA ARG A 376 32.03 18.56 4.06
C ARG A 376 31.20 19.83 4.10
N CYS A 377 31.22 20.64 3.03
CA CYS A 377 30.50 21.91 2.99
C CYS A 377 28.98 21.67 3.04
N GLY A 378 28.47 20.78 2.20
CA GLY A 378 27.07 20.40 2.23
C GLY A 378 26.68 19.68 3.52
N GLY A 379 27.53 18.79 4.05
CA GLY A 379 27.31 18.13 5.35
C GLY A 379 27.18 19.10 6.54
N ILE A 380 28.01 20.16 6.58
CA ILE A 380 27.93 21.24 7.57
C ILE A 380 26.61 22.01 7.44
N ALA A 381 26.21 22.34 6.20
CA ALA A 381 24.99 23.09 5.96
C ALA A 381 23.75 22.36 6.48
N ILE A 382 23.64 21.06 6.17
CA ILE A 382 22.54 20.21 6.65
C ILE A 382 22.61 20.03 8.18
N SER A 383 23.79 19.78 8.76
CA SER A 383 23.94 19.64 10.21
C SER A 383 23.53 20.89 10.99
N ARG A 384 23.77 22.08 10.43
CA ARG A 384 23.29 23.35 11.02
C ARG A 384 21.78 23.48 10.91
N ARG A 385 21.17 23.04 9.81
CA ARG A 385 19.71 23.01 9.63
C ARG A 385 19.07 22.11 10.67
N ILE A 386 19.60 20.90 10.86
CA ILE A 386 19.15 19.97 11.92
C ILE A 386 19.22 20.66 13.29
N LEU A 387 20.30 21.37 13.62
CA LEU A 387 20.43 22.04 14.93
C LEU A 387 19.51 23.25 15.15
N ARG A 388 18.91 23.81 14.09
CA ARG A 388 17.88 24.85 14.26
C ARG A 388 16.56 24.24 14.72
N GLN A 389 16.26 23.02 14.27
CA GLN A 389 15.04 22.28 14.60
C GLN A 389 15.21 21.47 15.90
N ASP A 390 16.33 20.76 16.03
CA ASP A 390 16.73 19.99 17.21
C ASP A 390 18.09 20.49 17.73
N PRO A 391 18.09 21.51 18.62
CA PRO A 391 19.32 22.06 19.20
C PRO A 391 20.14 21.07 20.03
N THR A 392 19.55 19.93 20.38
CA THR A 392 20.15 18.90 21.24
C THR A 392 20.77 17.73 20.46
N CYS A 393 20.68 17.74 19.12
CA CYS A 393 21.17 16.67 18.27
C CYS A 393 22.70 16.48 18.39
N LEU A 394 23.10 15.55 19.26
CA LEU A 394 24.51 15.24 19.55
C LEU A 394 25.29 14.83 18.29
N ARG A 395 24.66 14.06 17.41
CA ARG A 395 25.28 13.59 16.15
C ARG A 395 25.63 14.75 15.22
N SER A 396 24.78 15.76 15.10
CA SER A 396 25.07 16.98 14.33
C SER A 396 26.17 17.83 14.99
N LEU A 397 26.16 17.97 16.32
CA LEU A 397 27.24 18.66 17.06
C LEU A 397 28.59 17.96 16.88
N HIS A 398 28.61 16.63 16.92
CA HIS A 398 29.77 15.79 16.67
C HIS A 398 30.32 16.00 15.26
N ASN A 399 29.46 15.89 14.25
CA ASN A 399 29.82 16.09 12.85
C ASN A 399 30.39 17.49 12.58
N LEU A 400 29.79 18.54 13.17
CA LEU A 400 30.28 19.91 13.06
C LEU A 400 31.62 20.11 13.77
N ALA A 401 31.83 19.48 14.94
CA ALA A 401 33.10 19.53 15.65
C ALA A 401 34.22 18.84 14.85
N LEU A 402 33.95 17.67 14.28
CA LEU A 402 34.88 16.96 13.38
C LEU A 402 35.23 17.79 12.15
N ALA A 403 34.23 18.35 11.47
CA ALA A 403 34.45 19.16 10.29
C ALA A 403 35.28 20.42 10.61
N ALA A 404 34.97 21.12 11.71
CA ALA A 404 35.75 22.27 12.16
C ALA A 404 37.19 21.89 12.55
N LEU A 405 37.41 20.71 13.15
CA LEU A 405 38.75 20.21 13.47
C LEU A 405 39.55 19.90 12.20
N ALA A 406 38.91 19.31 11.19
CA ALA A 406 39.53 18.99 9.89
C ALA A 406 39.93 20.27 9.13
N ASP A 407 39.08 21.29 9.17
CA ASP A 407 39.31 22.59 8.53
C ASP A 407 40.23 23.52 9.33
N ARG A 408 40.83 23.02 10.43
CA ARG A 408 41.69 23.77 11.38
C ARG A 408 41.00 25.00 12.00
N ARG A 409 39.67 25.03 12.03
CA ARG A 409 38.85 26.06 12.68
C ARG A 409 38.67 25.73 14.16
N PHE A 410 39.77 25.82 14.90
CA PHE A 410 39.84 25.31 16.27
C PHE A 410 38.87 25.97 17.26
N VAL A 411 38.64 27.29 17.15
CA VAL A 411 37.69 28.00 18.01
C VAL A 411 36.26 27.51 17.78
N MET A 412 35.87 27.30 16.52
CA MET A 412 34.55 26.74 16.19
C MET A 412 34.42 25.31 16.69
N CYS A 413 35.45 24.49 16.52
CA CYS A 413 35.50 23.12 17.05
C CYS A 413 35.28 23.12 18.58
N PHE A 414 36.00 23.97 19.32
CA PHE A 414 35.84 24.09 20.77
C PHE A 414 34.41 24.48 21.17
N ASN A 415 33.79 25.43 20.46
CA ASN A 415 32.42 25.85 20.76
C ASN A 415 31.40 24.72 20.55
N TRP A 416 31.54 23.95 19.47
CA TRP A 416 30.68 22.78 19.22
C TRP A 416 30.87 21.69 20.28
N LEU A 417 32.12 21.41 20.66
CA LEU A 417 32.45 20.46 21.72
C LEU A 417 31.87 20.89 23.07
N ARG A 418 32.00 22.16 23.43
CA ARG A 418 31.41 22.71 24.67
C ARG A 418 29.90 22.53 24.69
N ARG A 419 29.22 22.83 23.58
CA ARG A 419 27.77 22.68 23.48
C ARG A 419 27.33 21.22 23.55
N GLY A 420 28.02 20.32 22.85
CA GLY A 420 27.72 18.88 22.89
C GLY A 420 27.98 18.24 24.25
N LEU A 421 29.12 18.55 24.89
CA LEU A 421 29.45 18.02 26.21
C LEU A 421 28.65 18.66 27.36
N ALA A 422 27.98 19.79 27.12
CA ALA A 422 27.00 20.33 28.06
C ALA A 422 25.68 19.52 28.04
N ILE A 423 25.33 18.92 26.89
CA ILE A 423 24.17 18.05 26.73
C ILE A 423 24.47 16.65 27.28
N ASP A 424 25.57 16.03 26.81
CA ASP A 424 26.06 14.77 27.35
C ASP A 424 27.55 14.88 27.70
N PRO A 425 27.87 15.08 28.99
CA PRO A 425 29.25 15.13 29.44
C PRO A 425 30.02 13.83 29.19
N THR A 426 29.35 12.68 29.06
CA THR A 426 29.95 11.34 28.97
C THR A 426 30.23 10.87 27.55
N ASP A 427 29.78 11.62 26.53
CA ASP A 427 29.92 11.21 25.12
C ASP A 427 31.39 10.95 24.75
N ARG A 428 31.66 9.69 24.39
CA ARG A 428 33.02 9.22 24.08
C ARG A 428 33.56 9.88 22.82
N GLY A 429 32.70 10.15 21.84
CA GLY A 429 33.06 10.72 20.55
C GLY A 429 33.62 12.13 20.68
N LEU A 430 32.83 13.03 21.27
CA LEU A 430 33.17 14.43 21.53
C LEU A 430 34.38 14.52 22.47
N ARG A 431 34.49 13.66 23.50
CA ARG A 431 35.69 13.60 24.35
C ARG A 431 36.96 13.26 23.57
N ARG A 432 36.90 12.30 22.64
CA ARG A 432 38.04 11.96 21.77
C ARG A 432 38.43 13.14 20.87
N ILE A 433 37.45 13.82 20.27
CA ILE A 433 37.69 15.02 19.45
C ILE A 433 38.33 16.12 20.29
N ARG A 434 37.84 16.33 21.51
CA ARG A 434 38.41 17.29 22.47
C ARG A 434 39.87 16.98 22.78
N SER A 435 40.23 15.73 23.06
CA SER A 435 41.63 15.34 23.27
C SER A 435 42.50 15.62 22.04
N ARG A 436 42.02 15.30 20.83
CA ARG A 436 42.74 15.60 19.57
C ARG A 436 42.91 17.10 19.31
N LEU A 437 41.94 17.91 19.70
CA LEU A 437 42.03 19.37 19.61
C LEU A 437 43.13 19.90 20.53
N PHE A 438 43.16 19.43 21.79
CA PHE A 438 44.16 19.85 22.78
C PHE A 438 45.57 19.40 22.39
N THR A 439 45.77 18.19 21.85
CA THR A 439 47.10 17.77 21.40
C THR A 439 47.61 18.63 20.24
N ARG A 440 46.75 18.96 19.26
CA ARG A 440 47.10 19.88 18.16
C ARG A 440 47.40 21.29 18.64
N TRP A 441 46.68 21.77 19.65
CA TRP A 441 46.95 23.07 20.27
C TRP A 441 48.26 23.11 21.06
N ALA A 442 48.54 22.07 21.85
CA ALA A 442 49.81 21.95 22.57
C ALA A 442 50.99 21.96 21.59
N TRP A 443 50.86 21.27 20.45
CA TRP A 443 51.85 21.29 19.37
C TRP A 443 51.99 22.67 18.69
N ALA A 444 50.89 23.40 18.48
CA ALA A 444 50.95 24.76 17.96
C ALA A 444 51.60 25.75 18.95
N TRP A 445 51.43 25.50 20.26
CA TRP A 445 52.10 26.23 21.35
C TRP A 445 53.62 26.00 21.33
N THR A 446 54.07 24.75 21.12
CA THR A 446 55.50 24.43 21.04
C THR A 446 56.20 24.98 19.80
N ILE A 447 55.46 25.36 18.74
CA ILE A 447 56.01 25.84 17.45
C ILE A 447 55.86 27.37 17.28
N GLY A 448 55.18 28.08 18.18
CA GLY A 448 55.23 29.56 18.24
C GLY A 448 54.37 30.32 17.21
N LEU A 449 53.09 29.96 17.05
CA LEU A 449 52.12 30.74 16.25
C LEU A 449 51.42 31.87 17.07
N PRO A 450 50.94 32.97 16.43
CA PRO A 450 50.79 34.28 17.06
C PRO A 450 49.65 34.41 18.10
N ARG A 451 49.96 35.19 19.16
CA ARG A 451 49.16 35.53 20.35
C ARG A 451 47.70 35.93 20.12
N ALA A 452 47.32 36.43 18.95
CA ALA A 452 45.97 36.93 18.68
C ALA A 452 44.87 35.84 18.77
N ALA A 453 45.21 34.58 18.48
CA ALA A 453 44.29 33.46 18.64
C ALA A 453 44.04 33.09 20.12
N ILE A 454 44.99 33.41 21.01
CA ILE A 454 44.99 33.08 22.43
C ILE A 454 44.02 34.00 23.20
N ASP A 455 43.97 35.28 22.85
CA ASP A 455 43.12 36.29 23.52
C ASP A 455 41.62 36.14 23.21
N ALA A 456 41.25 35.46 22.13
CA ALA A 456 39.86 35.13 21.83
C ALA A 456 39.31 34.01 22.75
N ILE A 457 40.19 33.09 23.17
CA ILE A 457 39.86 31.94 24.03
C ILE A 457 39.75 32.39 25.49
N ALA A 458 40.69 33.23 25.96
CA ALA A 458 40.68 33.76 27.33
C ALA A 458 39.44 34.62 27.66
N ARG A 459 38.83 35.23 26.64
CA ARG A 459 37.58 36.00 26.79
C ARG A 459 36.33 35.12 26.86
N GLY A 460 36.37 33.90 26.28
CA GLY A 460 35.25 32.95 26.32
C GLY A 460 35.16 32.13 27.61
N THR A 461 36.27 31.93 28.32
CA THR A 461 36.35 31.22 29.60
C THR A 461 36.01 32.10 30.80
N ARG A 462 36.18 33.42 30.72
CA ARG A 462 35.87 34.36 31.82
C ARG A 462 34.38 34.70 32.00
N ARG A 463 33.50 34.32 31.06
CA ARG A 463 32.04 34.56 31.17
C ARG A 463 31.26 33.41 31.84
N SER A 464 31.92 32.36 32.33
CA SER A 464 31.30 31.26 33.08
C SER A 464 31.67 31.25 34.56
N SER A 465 32.15 32.36 35.10
CA SER A 465 32.60 32.48 36.48
C SER A 465 32.12 33.78 37.13
N ASN A 466 30.92 34.25 36.79
CA ASN A 466 30.12 35.19 37.58
C ASN A 466 28.64 34.86 37.40
#